data_AF-A0A2D7BYG8-F1
#
_entry.id   AF-A0A2D7BYG8-F1
#
_cell.length_a   1.000
_cell.length_b   1.000
_cell.length_c   1.000
_cell.angle_alpha   90.00
_cell.angle_beta   90.00
_cell.angle_gamma   90.00
#
_symmetry.space_group_name_H-M   'P 1'
#
loop_
_entity.id
_entity.type
_entity.pdbx_description
1 polymer ?
#
loop_
_entity_poly.entity_id
_entity_poly.type
_entity_poly.pdbx_seq_one_letter_code
_entity_poly.pdbx_strand_id
1 'polypeptide(L)'
;MSKFKLDAGWDVPTGLTRKGRLIAYAIRKVAMDNQWSSGGQKVFWSPAEWRDKGERWVSPILNMLHEGGDHAPSFSLDYASWGAGYEPYEKMVKVLQKHDVYYEQYFTWAGGVYD
;
A
#
# COMPACT_ATOMS: atom_id res chain seq x y z
N MET A 1 19.70 -13.13 -14.80
CA MET A 1 18.63 -12.83 -13.82
C MET A 1 17.50 -12.15 -14.57
N SER A 2 16.31 -12.76 -14.60
CA SER A 2 15.11 -12.11 -15.14
C SER A 2 14.81 -10.87 -14.28
N LYS A 3 14.62 -9.71 -14.89
CA LYS A 3 14.17 -8.50 -14.18
C LYS A 3 12.70 -8.71 -13.85
N PHE A 4 12.38 -9.08 -12.61
CA PHE A 4 11.00 -9.11 -12.16
C PHE A 4 10.37 -7.73 -12.37
N LYS A 5 9.19 -7.71 -12.98
CA LYS A 5 8.42 -6.49 -13.24
C LYS A 5 7.07 -6.65 -12.54
N LEU A 6 6.74 -5.69 -11.68
CA LEU A 6 5.41 -5.59 -11.09
C LEU A 6 4.35 -5.41 -12.17
N ASP A 7 3.16 -5.93 -11.92
CA ASP A 7 1.99 -5.66 -12.76
C ASP A 7 1.53 -4.19 -12.64
N ALA A 8 0.62 -3.78 -13.54
CA ALA A 8 0.17 -2.39 -13.66
C ALA A 8 -0.61 -1.89 -12.42
N GLY A 9 -1.11 -2.78 -11.56
CA GLY A 9 -1.76 -2.41 -10.31
C GLY A 9 -0.85 -1.63 -9.36
N TRP A 10 0.47 -1.75 -9.52
CA TRP A 10 1.49 -1.04 -8.74
C TRP A 10 1.91 0.32 -9.29
N ASP A 11 1.20 0.85 -10.30
CA ASP A 11 1.48 2.18 -10.84
C ASP A 11 1.20 3.26 -9.79
N VAL A 12 2.13 4.21 -9.66
CA VAL A 12 2.00 5.33 -8.71
C VAL A 12 1.15 6.42 -9.35
N PRO A 13 0.03 6.81 -8.74
CA PRO A 13 -0.88 7.77 -9.35
C PRO A 13 -0.30 9.18 -9.43
N THR A 14 -0.85 9.96 -10.35
CA THR A 14 -0.66 11.41 -10.36
C THR A 14 -1.45 12.06 -9.22
N GLY A 15 -1.20 13.34 -8.93
CA GLY A 15 -1.93 14.06 -7.86
C GLY A 15 -1.48 13.79 -6.42
N LEU A 16 -0.54 12.86 -6.18
CA LEU A 16 0.10 12.73 -4.87
C LEU A 16 1.03 13.92 -4.56
N THR A 17 1.08 14.28 -3.27
CA THR A 17 2.12 15.20 -2.74
C THR A 17 3.51 14.60 -2.94
N ARG A 18 4.56 15.42 -2.75
CA ARG A 18 5.95 14.93 -2.82
C ARG A 18 6.19 13.80 -1.81
N LYS A 19 5.67 13.93 -0.58
CA LYS A 19 5.80 12.91 0.47
C LYS A 19 5.00 11.66 0.12
N GLY A 20 3.72 11.79 -0.26
CA GLY A 20 2.89 10.65 -0.66
C GLY A 20 3.50 9.83 -1.82
N ARG A 21 4.06 10.52 -2.83
CA ARG A 21 4.76 9.87 -3.95
C ARG A 21 6.00 9.10 -3.50
N LEU A 22 6.78 9.69 -2.59
CA LEU A 22 7.97 9.06 -2.03
C LEU A 22 7.61 7.79 -1.26
N ILE A 23 6.55 7.82 -0.44
CA ILE A 23 6.04 6.63 0.26
C ILE A 23 5.56 5.57 -0.73
N ALA A 24 4.76 5.94 -1.73
CA ALA A 24 4.28 4.99 -2.74
C ALA A 24 5.44 4.27 -3.43
N TYR A 25 6.52 4.97 -3.78
CA TYR A 25 7.72 4.34 -4.34
C TYR A 25 8.48 3.46 -3.35
N ALA A 26 8.55 3.84 -2.06
CA ALA A 26 9.17 3.01 -1.04
C ALA A 26 8.42 1.68 -0.87
N ILE A 27 7.08 1.72 -0.79
CA ILE A 27 6.23 0.51 -0.74
C ILE A 27 6.37 -0.29 -2.02
N ARG A 28 6.31 0.36 -3.19
CA ARG A 28 6.49 -0.29 -4.50
C ARG A 28 7.84 -1.00 -4.61
N LYS A 29 8.91 -0.44 -4.02
CA LYS A 29 10.20 -1.11 -3.95
C LYS A 29 10.13 -2.39 -3.12
N VAL A 30 9.45 -2.37 -1.97
CA VAL A 30 9.21 -3.60 -1.18
C VAL A 30 8.44 -4.62 -2.02
N ALA A 31 7.38 -4.22 -2.71
CA ALA A 31 6.62 -5.11 -3.59
C ALA A 31 7.49 -5.74 -4.67
N MET A 32 8.34 -4.95 -5.33
CA MET A 32 9.27 -5.43 -6.36
C MET A 32 10.29 -6.42 -5.78
N ASP A 33 10.86 -6.13 -4.62
CA ASP A 33 11.87 -6.97 -3.97
C ASP A 33 11.27 -8.33 -3.51
N ASN A 34 9.97 -8.37 -3.19
CA ASN A 34 9.26 -9.60 -2.79
C ASN A 34 8.40 -10.23 -3.90
N GLN A 35 8.45 -9.68 -5.12
CA GLN A 35 7.73 -10.16 -6.29
C GLN A 35 6.19 -10.21 -6.13
N TRP A 36 5.61 -9.24 -5.42
CA TRP A 36 4.19 -9.24 -5.09
C TRP A 36 3.28 -8.98 -6.30
N SER A 37 2.21 -9.77 -6.39
CA SER A 37 1.03 -9.49 -7.19
C SER A 37 0.15 -8.43 -6.55
N SER A 38 -0.41 -7.52 -7.36
CA SER A 38 -1.44 -6.57 -6.90
C SER A 38 -2.82 -7.20 -6.66
N GLY A 39 -3.01 -8.46 -7.04
CA GLY A 39 -4.35 -9.08 -7.09
C GLY A 39 -5.20 -8.63 -8.28
N GLY A 40 -4.59 -7.97 -9.27
CA GLY A 40 -5.28 -7.41 -10.43
C GLY A 40 -5.99 -6.08 -10.15
N GLN A 41 -5.70 -5.45 -9.00
CA GLN A 41 -6.31 -4.21 -8.55
C GLN A 41 -5.31 -3.06 -8.55
N LYS A 42 -5.80 -1.83 -8.68
CA LYS A 42 -4.99 -0.64 -8.45
C LYS A 42 -4.67 -0.53 -6.96
N VAL A 43 -3.39 -0.61 -6.59
CA VAL A 43 -2.94 -0.58 -5.20
C VAL A 43 -2.96 0.84 -4.64
N PHE A 44 -2.34 1.79 -5.34
CA PHE A 44 -2.16 3.15 -4.84
C PHE A 44 -3.21 4.11 -5.39
N TRP A 45 -3.79 4.92 -4.50
CA TRP A 45 -4.80 5.90 -4.86
C TRP A 45 -4.41 7.27 -4.29
N SER A 46 -4.49 8.31 -5.13
CA SER A 46 -4.42 9.67 -4.61
C SER A 46 -5.70 10.01 -3.83
N PRO A 47 -5.66 10.99 -2.92
CA PRO A 47 -6.86 11.44 -2.20
C PRO A 47 -7.99 11.91 -3.13
N ALA A 48 -7.64 12.50 -4.28
CA ALA A 48 -8.60 12.92 -5.29
C ALA A 48 -9.23 11.70 -5.98
N GLU A 49 -8.42 10.75 -6.47
CA GLU A 49 -8.94 9.53 -7.11
C GLU A 49 -9.81 8.70 -6.15
N TRP A 50 -9.44 8.63 -4.87
CA TRP A 50 -10.21 7.92 -3.84
C TRP A 50 -11.57 8.59 -3.60
N ARG A 51 -11.60 9.92 -3.59
CA ARG A 51 -12.85 10.69 -3.53
C ARG A 51 -13.72 10.45 -4.74
N ASP A 52 -13.12 10.46 -5.93
CA ASP A 52 -13.83 10.28 -7.21
C ASP A 52 -14.40 8.86 -7.33
N LYS A 53 -13.78 7.86 -6.69
CA LYS A 53 -14.34 6.51 -6.50
C LYS A 53 -15.61 6.51 -5.64
N GLY A 54 -15.89 7.58 -4.88
CA GLY A 54 -17.02 7.71 -3.95
C GLY A 54 -16.69 7.33 -2.51
N GLU A 55 -15.41 7.16 -2.17
CA GLU A 55 -15.00 6.79 -0.81
C GLU A 55 -14.84 8.02 0.10
N ARG A 56 -15.15 7.86 1.38
CA ARG A 56 -15.18 8.97 2.36
C ARG A 56 -13.84 9.28 3.04
N TRP A 57 -12.87 8.37 3.01
CA TRP A 57 -11.56 8.53 3.68
C TRP A 57 -10.52 9.19 2.77
N VAL A 58 -10.61 10.51 2.65
CA VAL A 58 -9.78 11.30 1.72
C VAL A 58 -8.71 12.15 2.43
N SER A 59 -8.60 12.03 3.76
CA SER A 59 -7.54 12.66 4.57
C SER A 59 -6.13 12.08 4.41
N PRO A 60 -5.90 10.80 4.05
CA PRO A 60 -4.56 10.24 3.94
C PRO A 60 -3.70 10.96 2.89
N ILE A 61 -2.38 10.91 3.04
CA ILE A 61 -1.46 11.37 1.97
C ILE A 61 -1.35 10.35 0.83
N LEU A 62 -1.78 9.11 1.08
CA LEU A 62 -1.84 8.00 0.13
C LEU A 62 -2.91 7.00 0.61
N ASN A 63 -3.86 6.66 -0.25
CA ASN A 63 -4.81 5.57 0.00
C ASN A 63 -4.30 4.28 -0.66
N MET A 64 -4.62 3.14 -0.05
CA MET A 64 -4.18 1.83 -0.53
C MET A 64 -5.28 0.77 -0.49
N LEU A 65 -5.44 0.08 -1.62
CA LEU A 65 -6.14 -1.20 -1.71
C LEU A 65 -5.15 -2.34 -1.56
N HIS A 66 -5.54 -3.35 -0.79
CA HIS A 66 -4.75 -4.57 -0.65
C HIS A 66 -5.57 -5.86 -0.73
N GLU A 67 -6.83 -5.76 -1.14
CA GLU A 67 -7.65 -6.93 -1.45
C GLU A 67 -7.03 -7.79 -2.55
N GLY A 68 -6.90 -9.09 -2.30
CA GLY A 68 -6.44 -10.07 -3.29
C GLY A 68 -4.95 -9.99 -3.67
N GLY A 69 -4.20 -9.02 -3.14
CA GLY A 69 -2.76 -8.87 -3.38
C GLY A 69 -1.90 -9.55 -2.33
N ASP A 70 -0.69 -9.95 -2.72
CA ASP A 70 0.27 -10.60 -1.81
C ASP A 70 0.74 -9.66 -0.69
N HIS A 71 0.52 -8.35 -0.85
CA HIS A 71 0.85 -7.33 0.12
C HIS A 71 -0.17 -7.21 1.27
N ALA A 72 -1.34 -7.86 1.20
CA ALA A 72 -2.39 -7.74 2.22
C ALA A 72 -1.88 -7.97 3.66
N PRO A 73 -1.05 -9.00 3.96
CA PRO A 73 -0.52 -9.22 5.30
C PRO A 73 0.41 -8.11 5.81
N SER A 74 0.93 -7.25 4.92
CA SER A 74 1.77 -6.11 5.29
C SER A 74 0.95 -4.90 5.76
N PHE A 75 -0.37 -4.90 5.54
CA PHE A 75 -1.25 -3.76 5.79
C PHE A 75 -2.48 -4.12 6.63
N SER A 76 -2.76 -5.40 6.85
CA SER A 76 -3.92 -5.86 7.62
C SER A 76 -3.53 -6.99 8.57
N LEU A 77 -3.82 -6.78 9.86
CA LEU A 77 -3.59 -7.80 10.89
C LEU A 77 -4.52 -9.00 10.71
N ASP A 78 -5.70 -8.79 10.13
CA ASP A 78 -6.60 -9.88 9.75
C ASP A 78 -5.94 -10.78 8.70
N TYR A 79 -5.29 -10.23 7.68
CA TYR A 79 -4.56 -11.08 6.72
C TYR A 79 -3.26 -11.66 7.31
N ALA A 80 -2.59 -10.95 8.21
CA ALA A 80 -1.37 -11.43 8.86
C ALA A 80 -1.63 -12.66 9.76
N SER A 81 -2.71 -12.63 10.54
CA SER A 81 -3.04 -13.67 11.52
C SER A 81 -3.51 -15.00 10.91
N TRP A 82 -3.98 -15.01 9.65
CA TRP A 82 -4.55 -16.20 9.01
C TRP A 82 -3.55 -17.09 8.25
N GLY A 83 -2.25 -16.78 8.24
CA GLY A 83 -1.25 -17.69 7.65
C GLY A 83 0.10 -17.10 7.27
N ALA A 84 0.25 -15.77 7.32
CA ALA A 84 1.51 -15.11 6.95
C ALA A 84 2.41 -14.76 8.15
N GLY A 85 1.87 -14.77 9.37
CA GLY A 85 2.56 -14.26 10.56
C GLY A 85 2.63 -12.72 10.57
N TYR A 86 3.12 -12.15 11.67
CA TYR A 86 3.21 -10.69 11.84
C TYR A 86 4.44 -10.06 11.17
N GLU A 87 5.40 -10.87 10.68
CA GLU A 87 6.66 -10.37 10.11
C GLU A 87 6.47 -9.40 8.92
N PRO A 88 5.56 -9.65 7.94
CA PRO A 88 5.33 -8.71 6.85
C PRO A 88 4.81 -7.36 7.34
N TYR A 89 3.89 -7.38 8.30
CA TYR A 89 3.34 -6.18 8.93
C TYR A 89 4.44 -5.39 9.64
N GLU A 90 5.23 -6.03 10.51
CA GLU A 90 6.33 -5.38 11.21
C GLU A 90 7.38 -4.79 10.27
N LYS A 91 7.71 -5.51 9.18
CA LYS A 91 8.62 -5.01 8.15
C LYS A 91 8.08 -3.75 7.50
N MET A 92 6.78 -3.72 7.18
CA MET A 92 6.16 -2.54 6.57
C MET A 92 6.11 -1.36 7.53
N VAL A 93 5.77 -1.58 8.80
CA VAL A 93 5.82 -0.55 9.85
C VAL A 93 7.21 0.10 9.90
N LYS A 94 8.29 -0.69 9.88
CA LYS A 94 9.67 -0.17 9.86
C LYS A 94 10.01 0.61 8.58
N VAL A 95 9.40 0.29 7.45
CA VAL A 95 9.57 1.08 6.21
C VAL A 95 8.90 2.45 6.35
N LEU A 96 7.67 2.46 6.87
CA LEU A 96 6.89 3.68 7.05
C LEU A 96 7.52 4.61 8.10
N GLN A 97 8.00 4.06 9.22
CA GLN A 97 8.69 4.82 10.27
C GLN A 97 9.94 5.56 9.77
N LYS A 98 10.66 5.04 8.76
CA LYS A 98 11.83 5.74 8.17
C LYS A 98 11.46 7.04 7.45
N HIS A 99 10.17 7.27 7.22
CA HIS A 99 9.65 8.43 6.53
C HIS A 99 8.72 9.27 7.41
N ASP A 100 8.69 9.00 8.72
CA ASP A 100 7.83 9.68 9.69
C ASP A 100 6.37 9.66 9.22
N VAL A 101 5.87 8.45 8.91
CA VAL A 101 4.47 8.19 8.55
C VAL A 101 4.00 6.89 9.19
N TYR A 102 2.68 6.74 9.33
CA TYR A 102 2.06 5.50 9.75
C TYR A 102 0.96 5.08 8.77
N TYR A 103 0.61 3.79 8.79
CA TYR A 103 -0.52 3.25 8.04
C TYR A 103 -1.66 2.93 9.00
N GLU A 104 -2.85 3.39 8.66
CA GLU A 104 -4.08 3.07 9.38
C GLU A 104 -5.05 2.35 8.44
N GLN A 105 -5.55 1.23 8.94
CA GLN A 105 -6.56 0.44 8.27
C GLN A 105 -7.94 1.00 8.58
N TYR A 106 -8.76 1.26 7.56
CA TYR A 106 -10.19 1.62 7.76
C TYR A 106 -11.12 0.46 7.41
N PHE A 107 -10.69 -0.40 6.50
CA PHE A 107 -11.41 -1.59 6.06
C PHE A 107 -10.49 -2.80 6.06
N THR A 108 -11.05 -4.00 6.15
CA THR A 108 -10.26 -5.23 6.04
C THR A 108 -9.47 -5.32 4.75
N TRP A 109 -9.87 -4.60 3.70
CA TRP A 109 -9.29 -4.56 2.35
C TRP A 109 -8.60 -3.25 1.96
N ALA A 110 -8.62 -2.23 2.84
CA ALA A 110 -8.05 -0.91 2.56
C ALA A 110 -7.67 -0.09 3.79
N GLY A 111 -6.83 0.91 3.54
CA GLY A 111 -6.38 1.88 4.52
C GLY A 111 -5.60 3.00 3.87
N GLY A 112 -4.99 3.85 4.68
CA GLY A 112 -4.20 4.97 4.17
C GLY A 112 -2.99 5.29 5.03
N VAL A 113 -2.07 6.01 4.41
CA VAL A 113 -0.86 6.52 5.05
C VAL A 113 -1.09 7.94 5.52
N TYR A 114 -0.68 8.23 6.75
CA TYR A 114 -0.72 9.55 7.39
C TYR A 114 0.66 10.00 7.86
N ASP A 115 0.81 11.30 8.03
CA ASP A 115 1.97 11.92 8.71
C ASP A 115 1.94 11.65 10.21
#